data_AF-A0AAN5D3N2-F1
#
_entry.id   AF-A0AAN5D3N2-F1
#
_cell.length_a   1.000
_cell.length_b   1.000
_cell.length_c   1.000
_cell.angle_alpha   90.00
_cell.angle_beta   90.00
_cell.angle_gamma   90.00
#
_symmetry.space_group_name_H-M   'P 1'
#
loop_
_entity.id
_entity.type
_entity.pdbx_description
1 polymer ?
#
loop_
_entity_poly.entity_id
_entity_poly.type
_entity_poly.pdbx_seq_one_letter_code
_entity_poly.pdbx_strand_id
1 'polypeptide(L)'
;KNEVFLDVVESVNLMTNSSGSVVRSEVLGSIRARSQLSGMPECRLGLNDMAIFQQEGKRKMGRAGVAMEDVKFHQCVRLSK
;
A
#
# COMPACT_ATOMS: atom_id res chain seq x y z
N LYS A 1 24.81 8.24 8.92
CA LYS A 1 23.98 7.03 9.12
C LYS A 1 22.88 7.09 8.05
N ASN A 2 22.66 6.02 7.29
CA ASN A 2 21.72 5.99 6.18
C ASN A 2 20.49 5.17 6.58
N GLU A 3 19.37 5.83 6.84
CA GLU A 3 18.14 5.16 7.32
C GLU A 3 16.92 5.71 6.59
N VAL A 4 15.89 4.87 6.46
CA VAL A 4 14.56 5.29 6.00
C VAL A 4 13.54 4.74 6.99
N PHE A 5 12.64 5.61 7.42
CA PHE A 5 11.51 5.25 8.26
C PHE A 5 10.26 5.25 7.39
N LEU A 6 9.48 4.19 7.47
CA LEU A 6 8.23 4.02 6.73
C LEU A 6 7.11 3.81 7.73
N ASP A 7 6.15 4.73 7.75
CA ASP A 7 4.93 4.58 8.53
C ASP A 7 3.81 4.12 7.59
N VAL A 8 3.22 2.96 7.90
CA VAL A 8 2.01 2.47 7.24
C VAL A 8 0.82 2.89 8.10
N VAL A 9 0.02 3.81 7.57
CA VAL A 9 -1.12 4.39 8.29
C VAL A 9 -2.40 4.03 7.56
N GLU A 10 -3.29 3.32 8.25
CA GLU A 10 -4.58 2.89 7.74
C GLU A 10 -5.71 3.57 8.51
N SER A 11 -6.72 4.04 7.78
CA SER A 11 -7.95 4.60 8.34
C SER A 11 -9.12 3.76 7.90
N VAL A 12 -9.88 3.23 8.86
CA VAL A 12 -11.05 2.39 8.60
C VAL A 12 -12.29 3.27 8.66
N ASN A 13 -13.01 3.36 7.53
CA ASN A 13 -14.30 4.02 7.47
C ASN A 13 -15.38 2.95 7.54
N LEU A 14 -16.19 2.99 8.61
CA LEU A 14 -17.30 2.06 8.83
C LEU A 14 -18.59 2.84 9.05
N MET A 15 -19.63 2.49 8.30
CA MET A 15 -20.99 3.03 8.45
C MET A 15 -21.97 1.88 8.59
N THR A 16 -22.79 1.94 9.64
CA THR A 16 -23.87 0.97 9.88
C THR A 16 -25.22 1.68 9.90
N ASN A 17 -26.27 0.99 9.46
CA ASN A 17 -27.64 1.48 9.63
C ASN A 17 -28.16 1.17 11.05
N SER A 18 -29.38 1.63 11.37
CA SER A 18 -30.02 1.39 12.67
C SER A 18 -30.33 -0.08 12.97
N SER A 19 -30.36 -0.96 11.95
CA SER A 19 -30.51 -2.41 12.13
C SER A 19 -29.18 -3.12 12.40
N GLY A 20 -28.06 -2.40 12.44
CA GLY A 20 -26.71 -2.95 12.63
C GLY A 20 -26.08 -3.54 11.36
N SER A 21 -26.72 -3.40 10.20
CA SER A 21 -26.15 -3.82 8.91
C SER A 21 -25.10 -2.82 8.43
N VAL A 22 -24.00 -3.32 7.87
CA VAL A 22 -22.93 -2.51 7.29
C VAL A 22 -23.38 -1.91 5.96
N VAL A 23 -23.31 -0.59 5.85
CA VAL A 23 -23.64 0.19 4.64
C VAL A 23 -22.37 0.57 3.89
N ARG A 24 -21.31 0.92 4.62
CA ARG A 24 -19.99 1.23 4.04
C ARG A 24 -18.90 0.66 4.93
N SER A 25 -17.92 0.01 4.30
CA SER A 25 -16.71 -0.49 4.96
C SER A 25 -15.57 -0.39 3.96
N GLU A 26 -14.63 0.52 4.20
CA GLU A 26 -13.44 0.72 3.36
C GLU A 26 -12.24 1.04 4.24
N VAL A 27 -11.05 0.76 3.69
CA VAL A 27 -9.77 1.09 4.32
C VAL A 27 -9.03 2.06 3.42
N LEU A 28 -8.69 3.23 3.95
CA LEU A 28 -7.83 4.21 3.29
C LEU A 28 -6.41 4.06 3.87
N GLY A 29 -5.51 3.49 3.08
CA GLY A 29 -4.11 3.29 3.44
C GLY A 29 -3.20 4.40 2.90
N SER A 30 -2.16 4.75 3.65
CA SER A 30 -1.07 5.62 3.18
C SER A 30 0.27 5.16 3.72
N ILE A 31 1.32 5.25 2.90
CA ILE A 31 2.70 5.01 3.30
C ILE A 31 3.41 6.35 3.38
N ARG A 32 3.90 6.71 4.56
CA ARG A 32 4.63 7.95 4.80
C ARG A 32 6.11 7.61 4.98
N ALA A 33 6.97 8.23 4.20
CA ALA A 33 8.40 7.97 4.25
C ALA A 33 9.16 9.17 4.82
N ARG A 34 10.06 8.91 5.76
CA ARG A 34 11.09 9.85 6.21
C ARG A 34 12.45 9.28 5.84
N SER A 35 13.07 9.84 4.81
CA SER A 35 14.38 9.41 4.31
C SER A 35 15.51 10.22 4.96
N GLN A 36 16.52 9.52 5.46
CA GLN A 36 17.79 10.07 5.97
C GLN A 36 18.94 9.38 5.23
N LEU A 37 18.88 9.37 3.90
CA LEU A 37 19.90 8.78 3.04
C LEU A 37 20.82 9.85 2.45
N SER A 38 22.12 9.58 2.43
CA SER A 38 23.09 10.43 1.75
C SER A 38 23.03 10.28 0.22
N GLY A 39 23.30 11.37 -0.51
CA GLY A 39 23.41 11.37 -1.98
C GLY A 39 22.06 11.37 -2.70
N MET A 40 22.01 10.68 -3.85
CA MET A 40 20.80 10.54 -4.68
C MET A 40 20.47 9.06 -4.91
N PRO A 41 19.99 8.34 -3.89
CA PRO A 41 19.71 6.90 -4.02
C PRO A 41 18.41 6.63 -4.80
N GLU A 42 18.41 5.56 -5.61
CA GLU A 42 17.18 5.00 -6.17
C GLU A 42 16.61 3.97 -5.18
N CYS A 43 15.39 4.18 -4.70
CA CYS A 43 14.71 3.28 -3.78
C CYS A 43 13.57 2.54 -4.49
N ARG A 44 13.35 1.27 -4.12
CA ARG A 44 12.23 0.47 -4.62
C ARG A 44 11.42 -0.03 -3.43
N LEU A 45 10.11 0.19 -3.47
CA LEU A 45 9.18 -0.27 -2.45
C LEU A 45 8.40 -1.47 -3.00
N GLY A 46 8.52 -2.61 -2.33
CA GLY A 46 7.73 -3.80 -2.66
C GLY A 46 6.53 -3.91 -1.74
N LEU A 47 5.34 -4.08 -2.33
CA LEU A 47 4.08 -4.31 -1.62
C LEU A 47 3.50 -5.67 -2.02
N ASN A 48 2.66 -6.25 -1.16
CA ASN A 48 1.96 -7.50 -1.44
C ASN A 48 0.66 -7.29 -2.23
N ASP A 49 0.72 -6.54 -3.33
CA ASP A 49 -0.46 -6.24 -4.15
C ASP A 49 -0.93 -7.47 -4.93
N MET A 50 -2.17 -7.89 -4.72
CA MET A 50 -2.78 -9.06 -5.34
C MET A 50 -2.75 -8.99 -6.88
N ALA A 51 -2.87 -7.81 -7.49
CA ALA A 51 -2.83 -7.65 -8.95
C ALA A 51 -1.44 -7.97 -9.51
N ILE A 52 -0.39 -7.43 -8.89
CA ILE A 52 1.01 -7.69 -9.26
C ILE A 52 1.36 -9.17 -9.06
N PHE A 53 0.89 -9.78 -7.97
CA PHE A 53 1.13 -11.20 -7.70
C PHE A 53 0.49 -12.15 -8.72
N GLN A 54 -0.67 -11.80 -9.28
CA GLN A 54 -1.32 -12.59 -10.34
C GLN A 54 -0.56 -12.50 -11.67
N GLN A 55 -0.01 -11.32 -11.98
CA GLN A 55 0.72 -11.07 -13.22
C GLN A 55 2.08 -11.80 -13.26
N GLU A 56 2.75 -11.95 -12.11
CA GLU A 56 4.04 -12.65 -12.02
C GLU A 56 3.94 -14.19 -12.00
N GLY A 57 2.74 -14.79 -12.04
CA GLY A 57 2.55 -16.25 -12.04
C GLY A 57 3.03 -16.96 -10.77
N LYS A 58 3.46 -16.22 -9.73
CA LYS A 58 3.94 -16.75 -8.47
C LYS A 58 2.77 -17.13 -7.56
N ARG A 59 2.14 -18.26 -7.86
CA ARG A 59 1.26 -18.98 -6.92
C ARG A 59 2.08 -19.56 -5.76
N LYS A 60 2.60 -18.71 -4.88
CA LYS A 60 3.09 -19.18 -3.57
C LYS A 60 1.91 -19.17 -2.60
N MET A 61 1.33 -20.36 -2.47
CA MET A 61 0.47 -20.83 -1.39
C MET A 61 0.83 -20.15 -0.05
N GLY A 62 -0.11 -19.37 0.52
CA GLY A 62 -0.06 -18.99 1.94
C GLY A 62 -0.01 -17.50 2.32
N ARG A 63 0.21 -16.55 1.39
CA ARG A 63 0.10 -15.10 1.71
C ARG A 63 -1.02 -14.46 0.90
N ALA A 64 -2.07 -14.01 1.59
CA ALA A 64 -3.13 -13.21 1.00
C ALA A 64 -2.53 -11.89 0.48
N GLY A 65 -2.60 -11.67 -0.82
CA GLY A 65 -2.31 -10.37 -1.41
C GLY A 65 -3.38 -9.37 -0.99
N VAL A 66 -3.01 -8.10 -0.88
CA VAL A 66 -3.94 -6.99 -0.66
C VAL A 66 -4.45 -6.54 -2.02
N ALA A 67 -5.76 -6.56 -2.22
CA ALA A 67 -6.38 -5.97 -3.39
C ALA A 67 -6.50 -4.45 -3.18
N MET A 68 -5.73 -3.66 -3.94
CA MET A 68 -5.82 -2.19 -3.91
C MET A 68 -6.76 -1.73 -5.02
N GLU A 69 -7.75 -0.91 -4.68
CA GLU A 69 -8.76 -0.41 -5.64
C GLU A 69 -8.25 0.79 -6.43
N ASP A 70 -7.73 1.80 -5.73
CA ASP A 70 -7.09 2.98 -6.31
C ASP A 70 -5.80 3.29 -5.57
N VAL A 71 -4.77 3.74 -6.29
CA VAL A 71 -3.46 4.07 -5.72
C VAL A 71 -2.98 5.40 -6.28
N LYS A 72 -2.60 6.29 -5.37
CA LYS A 72 -2.02 7.60 -5.70
C LYS A 72 -0.59 7.65 -5.22
N PHE A 73 0.31 8.09 -6.11
CA PHE A 73 1.73 8.14 -5.83
C PHE A 73 2.23 9.58 -5.69
N HIS A 74 3.25 9.76 -4.87
CA HIS A 74 4.02 10.99 -4.86
C HIS A 74 4.76 11.16 -6.20
N GLN A 75 5.05 12.41 -6.58
CA GLN A 75 5.69 12.75 -7.86
C GLN A 75 7.08 12.13 -8.07
N CYS A 76 7.73 11.65 -7.01
CA CYS A 76 9.04 10.99 -7.10
C CYS A 76 8.94 9.53 -7.58
N VAL A 77 7.74 8.95 -7.66
CA VAL A 77 7.52 7.59 -8.14
C VAL A 77 7.50 7.56 -9.66
N ARG A 78 8.21 6.60 -10.24
CA ARG A 78 8.22 6.36 -11.69
C ARG A 78 7.13 5.35 -12.02
N LEU A 79 6.09 5.78 -12.74
CA LEU A 79 4.94 4.95 -13.12
C LEU A 79 5.14 4.12 -14.40
N SER A 80 6.14 4.47 -15.21
CA SER A 80 6.39 3.87 -16.52
C SER A 80 7.26 2.60 -16.48
N LYS A 81 7.39 1.96 -15.31
CA LYS A 81 8.16 0.73 -15.12
C LYS A 81 7.27 -0.41 -14.67
#